data_AF-A0A8T0Q2P1-F1
#
_entry.id   AF-A0A8T0Q2P1-F1
#
_cell.length_a   1.000
_cell.length_b   1.000
_cell.length_c   1.000
_cell.angle_alpha   90.00
_cell.angle_beta   90.00
_cell.angle_gamma   90.00
#
_symmetry.space_group_name_H-M   'P 1'
#
loop_
_entity.id
_entity.type
_entity.pdbx_description
1 polymer ?
#
loop_
_entity_poly.entity_id
_entity_poly.type
_entity_poly.pdbx_seq_one_letter_code
_entity_poly.pdbx_strand_id
1 'polypeptide(L)'
;MKRWETRCKREIFFDEEGNLLDEKPKDPMEVAMRKKISESRNKFEDLIQMVKNSEQEMDFLYSSLSTLVEPLQKLTPAATDNKQDEFESFLGSKIPNEVNIHPPNDIKSKGRCKRIKRSKDVKAPSKRKCGKCKQVGNHDARNCPNNVVG
;
A
#
# COMPACT_ATOMS: atom_id res chain seq x y z
N MET A 1 18.87 33.85 -18.68
CA MET A 1 19.07 33.39 -17.27
C MET A 1 17.79 33.03 -16.51
N LYS A 2 16.56 33.29 -16.99
CA LYS A 2 15.32 33.05 -16.20
C LYS A 2 14.83 31.58 -16.10
N ARG A 3 15.43 30.63 -16.82
CA ARG A 3 14.98 29.22 -16.85
C ARG A 3 15.23 28.47 -15.53
N TRP A 4 16.21 28.90 -14.75
CA TRP A 4 16.64 28.22 -13.53
C TRP A 4 15.86 28.67 -12.28
N GLU A 5 15.25 29.87 -12.33
CA GLU A 5 14.47 30.42 -11.22
C GLU A 5 13.10 29.74 -11.05
N THR A 6 12.51 29.23 -12.14
CA THR A 6 11.17 28.64 -12.11
C THR A 6 11.11 27.31 -11.36
N ARG A 7 12.18 26.51 -11.41
CA ARG A 7 12.26 25.22 -10.71
C ARG A 7 12.44 25.34 -9.20
N CYS A 8 12.90 26.49 -8.71
CA CYS A 8 13.10 26.71 -7.27
C CYS A 8 11.78 26.73 -6.48
N LYS A 9 10.64 26.86 -7.18
CA LYS A 9 9.29 26.89 -6.60
C LYS A 9 8.48 25.61 -6.83
N ARG A 10 9.11 24.52 -7.28
CA ARG A 10 8.43 23.24 -7.55
C ARG A 10 9.14 22.11 -6.84
N GLU A 11 8.38 21.17 -6.30
CA GLU A 11 8.92 19.92 -5.76
C GLU A 11 8.83 18.86 -6.85
N ILE A 12 9.94 18.18 -7.10
CA ILE A 12 10.11 17.32 -8.27
C ILE A 12 10.07 15.87 -7.77
N PHE A 13 9.09 15.09 -8.21
CA PHE A 13 8.93 13.69 -7.85
C PHE A 13 9.41 12.79 -8.99
N PHE A 14 10.31 11.86 -8.70
CA PHE A 14 10.84 10.90 -9.68
C PHE A 14 10.37 9.48 -9.35
N ASP A 15 10.20 8.62 -10.34
CA ASP A 15 10.02 7.17 -10.15
C ASP A 15 11.35 6.45 -9.86
N GLU A 16 11.28 5.15 -9.56
CA GLU A 16 12.45 4.30 -9.29
C GLU A 16 13.37 4.17 -10.53
N GLU A 17 12.85 4.41 -11.74
CA GLU A 17 13.61 4.45 -12.99
C GLU A 17 14.19 5.84 -13.33
N GLY A 18 13.96 6.86 -12.49
CA GLY A 18 14.48 8.21 -12.65
C GLY A 18 13.70 9.11 -13.62
N ASN A 19 12.49 8.72 -14.04
CA ASN A 19 11.58 9.53 -14.84
C ASN A 19 10.77 10.49 -13.96
N LEU A 20 10.48 11.67 -14.50
CA LEU A 20 9.70 12.72 -13.83
C LEU A 20 8.22 12.33 -13.78
N LEU A 21 7.70 12.07 -12.58
CA LEU A 21 6.31 11.67 -12.38
C LEU A 21 5.37 12.87 -12.23
N ASP A 22 5.71 13.85 -11.37
CA ASP A 22 4.89 15.03 -11.14
C ASP A 22 5.74 16.24 -10.72
N GLU A 23 5.31 17.44 -11.13
CA GLU A 23 5.94 18.71 -10.81
C GLU A 23 4.93 19.58 -10.06
N LYS A 24 4.76 19.31 -8.75
CA LYS A 24 3.78 20.02 -7.93
C LYS A 24 4.28 21.44 -7.60
N PRO A 25 3.47 22.49 -7.79
CA PRO A 25 3.82 23.81 -7.29
C PRO A 25 3.98 23.75 -5.78
N LYS A 26 5.14 24.18 -5.29
CA LYS A 26 5.43 24.24 -3.85
C LYS A 26 4.43 25.21 -3.23
N ASP A 27 3.68 24.75 -2.24
CA ASP A 27 2.63 25.55 -1.63
C ASP A 27 3.23 26.90 -1.19
N PRO A 28 2.72 28.04 -1.67
CA PRO A 28 3.20 29.36 -1.27
C PRO A 28 3.27 29.54 0.24
N MET A 29 2.34 28.91 0.98
CA MET A 29 2.32 28.93 2.44
C MET A 29 3.53 28.19 3.04
N GLU A 30 3.86 27.03 2.48
CA GLU A 30 4.99 26.21 2.92
C GLU A 30 6.33 26.89 2.61
N VAL A 31 6.47 27.51 1.44
CA VAL A 31 7.66 28.29 1.08
C VAL A 31 7.85 29.49 2.00
N ALA A 32 6.77 30.21 2.32
CA ALA A 32 6.81 31.32 3.26
C ALA A 32 7.19 30.87 4.68
N MET A 33 6.69 29.71 5.12
CA MET A 33 7.04 29.12 6.42
C MET A 33 8.52 28.71 6.47
N ARG A 34 9.02 28.02 5.42
CA ARG A 34 10.45 27.67 5.29
C ARG A 34 11.33 28.92 5.34
N LYS A 35 10.93 30.01 4.68
CA LYS A 35 11.63 31.30 4.72
C LYS A 35 11.67 31.89 6.13
N LYS A 36 10.54 31.92 6.85
CA LYS A 36 10.49 32.38 8.25
C LYS A 36 11.41 31.56 9.16
N ILE A 37 11.48 30.24 8.96
CA ILE A 37 12.40 29.37 9.71
C ILE A 37 13.85 29.77 9.47
N SER A 38 14.23 29.97 8.21
CA SER A 38 15.59 30.39 7.85
C SER A 38 15.95 31.76 8.45
N GLU A 39 15.05 32.74 8.34
CA GLU A 39 15.26 34.08 8.90
C GLU A 39 15.41 34.05 10.43
N SER A 40 14.56 33.27 11.12
CA SER A 40 14.66 33.11 12.58
C SER A 40 15.98 32.44 12.99
N ARG A 41 16.39 31.37 12.30
CA ARG A 41 17.66 30.68 12.58
C ARG A 41 18.85 31.63 12.44
N ASN A 42 18.90 32.38 11.34
CA ASN A 42 19.99 33.32 11.09
C ASN A 42 20.07 34.38 12.19
N LYS A 43 18.93 34.95 12.60
CA LYS A 43 18.89 35.92 13.71
C LYS A 43 19.40 35.34 15.02
N PHE A 44 19.04 34.10 15.37
CA PHE A 44 19.55 33.47 16.58
C PHE A 44 21.06 33.24 16.51
N GLU A 45 21.57 32.81 15.36
CA GLU A 45 23.00 32.66 15.15
C GLU A 45 23.72 34.01 15.29
N ASP A 46 23.20 35.08 14.69
CA ASP A 46 23.76 36.43 14.79
C ASP A 46 23.82 36.92 16.24
N LEU A 47 22.77 36.67 17.03
CA LEU A 47 22.74 36.99 18.46
C LEU A 47 23.81 36.20 19.23
N ILE A 48 23.94 34.90 18.99
CA ILE A 48 24.97 34.06 19.62
C ILE A 48 26.36 34.60 19.27
N GLN A 49 26.62 34.93 18.00
CA GLN A 49 27.92 35.47 17.59
C GLN A 49 28.24 36.82 18.25
N MET A 50 27.21 37.64 18.52
CA MET A 50 27.36 38.92 19.21
C MET A 50 27.71 38.75 20.68
N VAL A 51 27.01 37.86 21.40
CA VAL A 51 27.11 37.74 22.87
C VAL A 51 28.09 36.67 23.35
N LYS A 52 28.65 35.81 22.47
CA LYS A 52 29.51 34.66 22.83
C LYS A 52 30.71 34.95 23.74
N ASN A 53 31.19 36.20 23.78
CA ASN A 53 32.35 36.58 24.58
C ASN A 53 31.96 37.08 25.98
N SER A 54 30.67 37.16 26.29
CA SER A 54 30.14 37.66 27.56
C SER A 54 29.23 36.61 28.19
N GLU A 55 29.67 36.07 29.33
CA GLU A 55 28.91 35.05 30.08
C GLU A 55 27.55 35.60 30.53
N GLN A 56 27.51 36.83 31.05
CA GLN A 56 26.27 37.47 31.51
C GLN A 56 25.25 37.68 30.39
N GLU A 57 25.69 38.05 29.18
CA GLU A 57 24.80 38.26 28.04
C GLU A 57 24.32 36.92 27.45
N MET A 58 25.18 35.90 27.44
CA MET A 58 24.80 34.53 27.07
C MET A 58 23.75 33.94 28.04
N ASP A 59 23.91 34.14 29.34
CA ASP A 59 22.94 33.70 30.35
C ASP A 59 21.59 34.41 30.19
N PHE A 60 21.62 35.70 29.85
CA PHE A 60 20.42 36.47 29.55
C PHE A 60 19.72 35.93 28.29
N LEU A 61 20.47 35.66 27.21
CA LEU A 61 19.94 35.08 25.98
C LEU A 61 19.32 33.70 26.24
N TYR A 62 20.01 32.84 26.99
CA TYR A 62 19.54 31.51 27.35
C TYR A 62 18.25 31.55 28.19
N SER A 63 18.19 32.42 29.20
CA SER A 63 17.01 32.58 30.06
C SER A 63 15.79 33.08 29.28
N SER A 64 16.03 34.03 28.38
CA SER A 64 15.00 34.55 27.47
C SER A 64 14.44 33.46 26.58
N LEU A 65 15.31 32.65 25.95
CA LEU A 65 14.91 31.52 25.12
C LEU A 65 14.14 30.46 25.92
N SER A 66 14.59 30.13 27.13
CA SER A 66 13.94 29.15 28.00
C SER A 66 12.50 29.56 28.34
N THR A 67 12.25 30.85 28.53
CA THR A 67 10.89 31.39 28.80
C THR A 67 9.97 31.26 27.58
N LEU A 68 10.51 31.28 26.35
CA LEU A 68 9.72 31.13 25.12
C LEU A 68 9.31 29.68 24.82
N VAL A 69 9.98 28.69 25.41
CA VAL A 69 9.71 27.27 25.15
C VAL A 69 8.29 26.87 25.60
N GLU A 70 7.91 27.22 26.83
CA GLU A 70 6.61 26.85 27.39
C GLU A 70 5.40 27.33 26.57
N PRO A 71 5.29 28.62 26.16
CA PRO A 71 4.16 29.07 25.35
C PRO A 71 4.14 28.41 23.97
N LEU A 72 5.30 28.16 23.35
CA LEU A 72 5.37 27.48 22.05
C LEU A 72 4.93 26.02 22.13
N GLN A 73 5.27 25.32 23.21
CA GLN A 73 4.79 23.95 23.48
C GLN A 73 3.29 23.87 23.75
N LYS A 74 2.68 24.94 24.28
CA LYS A 74 1.21 25.00 24.49
C LYS A 74 0.45 25.28 23.19
N LEU A 75 1.04 26.07 22.28
CA LEU A 75 0.44 26.45 21.00
C LEU A 75 0.58 25.36 19.94
N THR A 76 1.69 24.61 19.98
CA THR A 76 1.86 23.44 19.14
C THR A 76 1.14 22.31 19.86
N PRO A 77 0.06 21.71 19.32
CA PRO A 77 -0.43 20.47 19.91
C PRO A 77 0.78 19.54 19.97
N ALA A 78 0.99 18.87 21.10
CA ALA A 78 1.91 17.77 21.15
C ALA A 78 1.43 16.79 20.08
N ALA A 79 2.02 16.87 18.89
CA ALA A 79 1.88 15.90 17.85
C ALA A 79 2.61 14.68 18.38
N THR A 80 2.00 14.01 19.35
CA THR A 80 2.05 12.58 19.42
C THR A 80 1.30 12.12 18.19
N ASP A 81 1.91 12.31 17.01
CA ASP A 81 1.54 11.59 15.83
C ASP A 81 1.80 10.14 16.23
N ASN A 82 0.76 9.50 16.76
CA ASN A 82 0.81 8.08 16.97
C ASN A 82 1.05 7.54 15.57
N LYS A 83 2.14 6.78 15.35
CA LYS A 83 2.47 6.26 14.01
C LYS A 83 1.25 5.62 13.34
N GLN A 84 0.36 5.05 14.16
CA GLN A 84 -0.92 4.53 13.72
C GLN A 84 -1.82 5.57 13.04
N ASP A 85 -1.96 6.79 13.58
CA ASP A 85 -2.75 7.88 12.98
C ASP A 85 -2.16 8.35 11.65
N GLU A 86 -0.82 8.36 11.52
CA GLU A 86 -0.14 8.63 10.24
C GLU A 86 -0.48 7.54 9.21
N PHE A 87 -0.40 6.26 9.59
CA PHE A 87 -0.72 5.13 8.72
C PHE A 87 -2.21 5.10 8.33
N GLU A 88 -3.11 5.33 9.27
CA GLU A 88 -4.56 5.38 9.02
C GLU A 88 -4.94 6.54 8.10
N SER A 89 -4.29 7.69 8.26
CA SER A 89 -4.47 8.84 7.37
C SER A 89 -3.94 8.58 5.96
N PHE A 90 -2.78 7.91 5.83
CA PHE A 90 -2.20 7.57 4.53
C PHE A 90 -3.02 6.52 3.78
N LEU A 91 -3.51 5.48 4.48
CA LEU A 91 -4.33 4.41 3.89
C LEU A 91 -5.80 4.83 3.74
N GLY A 92 -6.23 5.91 4.40
CA GLY A 92 -7.61 6.41 4.38
C GLY A 92 -8.60 5.46 5.07
N SER A 93 -8.12 4.58 5.94
CA SER A 93 -8.91 3.56 6.63
C SER A 93 -8.35 3.30 8.02
N LYS A 94 -9.24 3.15 9.00
CA LYS A 94 -8.83 2.81 10.37
C LYS A 94 -8.46 1.34 10.46
N ILE A 95 -7.39 1.02 11.19
CA ILE A 95 -7.00 -0.37 11.41
C ILE A 95 -8.01 -0.99 12.38
N PRO A 96 -8.73 -2.05 12.00
CA PRO A 96 -9.68 -2.68 12.90
C PRO A 96 -8.95 -3.33 14.07
N ASN A 97 -9.37 -3.00 15.30
CA ASN A 97 -8.80 -3.56 16.53
C ASN A 97 -9.09 -5.06 16.70
N GLU A 98 -10.14 -5.57 16.05
CA GLU A 98 -10.54 -6.97 16.12
C GLU A 98 -10.66 -7.54 14.70
N VAL A 99 -9.86 -8.57 14.40
CA VAL A 99 -9.87 -9.28 13.12
C VAL A 99 -10.32 -10.71 13.38
N ASN A 100 -11.51 -11.07 12.88
CA ASN A 100 -12.00 -12.43 12.96
C ASN A 100 -11.47 -13.24 11.77
N ILE A 101 -10.38 -13.99 11.99
CA ILE A 101 -9.80 -14.87 10.98
C ILE A 101 -10.52 -16.21 11.05
N HIS A 102 -11.43 -16.46 10.10
CA HIS A 102 -12.03 -17.77 9.96
C HIS A 102 -11.03 -18.75 9.32
N PRO A 103 -10.99 -20.02 9.79
CA PRO A 103 -10.22 -21.05 9.10
C PRO A 103 -10.69 -21.17 7.65
N PRO A 104 -9.78 -21.47 6.69
CA PRO A 104 -10.16 -21.67 5.31
C PRO A 104 -11.27 -22.72 5.26
N ASN A 105 -12.44 -22.33 4.75
CA ASN A 105 -13.51 -23.28 4.49
C ASN A 105 -12.98 -24.23 3.42
N ASP A 106 -13.03 -25.55 3.66
CA ASP A 106 -12.50 -26.55 2.73
C ASP A 106 -12.95 -26.21 1.30
N ILE A 107 -11.98 -25.77 0.48
CA ILE A 107 -12.25 -25.40 -0.90
C ILE A 107 -12.60 -26.71 -1.60
N LYS A 108 -13.90 -26.90 -1.82
CA LYS A 108 -14.44 -27.81 -2.83
C LYS A 108 -14.15 -27.21 -4.20
N SER A 109 -12.88 -26.89 -4.50
CA SER A 109 -12.47 -26.69 -5.88
C SER A 109 -12.91 -27.94 -6.60
N LYS A 110 -13.62 -27.77 -7.71
CA LYS A 110 -14.23 -28.86 -8.47
C LYS A 110 -13.10 -29.75 -9.01
N GLY A 111 -12.60 -30.64 -8.15
CA GLY A 111 -11.69 -31.70 -8.49
C GLY A 111 -12.33 -32.48 -9.61
N ARG A 112 -11.67 -32.45 -10.77
CA ARG A 112 -12.12 -33.07 -12.02
C ARG A 112 -13.49 -32.58 -12.49
N CYS A 113 -13.56 -31.31 -12.90
CA CYS A 113 -14.65 -30.88 -13.77
C CYS A 113 -14.68 -31.82 -14.99
N LYS A 114 -15.75 -32.61 -15.14
CA LYS A 114 -15.93 -33.49 -16.31
C LYS A 114 -15.92 -32.58 -17.54
N ARG A 115 -14.99 -32.82 -18.48
CA ARG A 115 -14.88 -32.06 -19.72
C ARG A 115 -16.26 -31.97 -20.38
N ILE A 116 -16.74 -30.74 -20.59
CA ILE A 116 -17.95 -30.48 -21.36
C ILE A 116 -17.69 -31.05 -22.77
N LYS A 117 -18.45 -32.09 -23.15
CA LYS A 117 -18.34 -32.70 -24.47
C LYS A 117 -18.92 -31.76 -25.51
N ARG A 118 -18.19 -31.49 -26.59
CA ARG A 118 -18.74 -30.77 -27.75
C ARG A 118 -19.71 -31.70 -28.48
N SER A 119 -20.65 -31.16 -29.25
CA SER A 119 -21.67 -31.95 -29.96
C SER A 119 -21.07 -33.05 -30.85
N LYS A 120 -19.83 -32.85 -31.35
CA LYS A 120 -19.06 -33.83 -32.15
C LYS A 120 -18.49 -35.01 -31.32
N ASP A 121 -18.40 -34.89 -30.00
CA ASP A 121 -17.88 -35.92 -29.08
C ASP A 121 -18.96 -36.88 -28.57
N VAL A 122 -20.23 -36.59 -28.87
CA VAL A 122 -21.37 -37.47 -28.55
C VAL A 122 -21.55 -38.44 -29.72
N LYS A 123 -20.68 -39.46 -29.79
CA LYS A 123 -20.92 -40.58 -30.70
C LYS A 123 -22.09 -41.40 -30.17
N ALA A 124 -23.07 -41.67 -31.03
CA ALA A 124 -24.16 -42.59 -30.72
C ALA A 124 -23.57 -43.95 -30.32
N PRO A 125 -24.15 -44.66 -29.33
CA PRO A 125 -23.70 -45.99 -28.97
C PRO A 125 -23.78 -46.89 -30.21
N SER A 126 -22.61 -47.28 -30.72
CA SER A 126 -22.52 -48.21 -31.84
C SER A 126 -22.92 -49.59 -31.34
N LYS A 127 -23.92 -50.19 -31.97
CA LYS A 127 -24.23 -51.61 -31.76
C LYS A 127 -22.99 -52.43 -32.14
N ARG A 128 -22.58 -53.34 -31.27
CA ARG A 128 -21.46 -54.26 -31.50
C ARG A 128 -21.84 -55.66 -31.06
N LYS A 129 -21.24 -56.68 -31.67
CA LYS A 129 -21.45 -58.07 -31.26
C LYS A 129 -20.73 -58.31 -29.94
N CYS A 130 -21.47 -58.72 -28.91
CA CYS A 130 -20.90 -59.09 -27.63
C CYS A 130 -20.18 -60.44 -27.74
N GLY A 131 -18.94 -60.55 -27.23
CA GLY A 131 -18.20 -61.80 -27.24
C GLY A 131 -18.80 -62.91 -26.36
N LYS A 132 -19.54 -62.54 -25.29
CA LYS A 132 -20.10 -63.48 -24.31
C LYS A 132 -21.42 -64.09 -24.77
N CYS A 133 -22.42 -63.26 -25.11
CA CYS A 133 -23.75 -63.73 -25.54
C CYS A 133 -23.91 -63.81 -27.06
N LYS A 134 -22.91 -63.37 -27.84
CA LYS A 134 -22.91 -63.30 -29.31
C LYS A 134 -24.03 -62.45 -29.93
N GLN A 135 -24.81 -61.73 -29.12
CA GLN A 135 -25.85 -60.81 -29.56
C GLN A 135 -25.26 -59.45 -29.95
N VAL A 136 -25.86 -58.81 -30.97
CA VAL A 136 -25.52 -57.44 -31.37
C VAL A 136 -26.35 -56.46 -30.56
N GLY A 137 -25.69 -55.65 -29.74
CA GLY A 137 -26.37 -54.68 -28.87
C GLY A 137 -25.44 -53.56 -28.39
N ASN A 138 -25.93 -52.76 -27.45
CA ASN A 138 -25.17 -51.64 -26.88
C ASN A 138 -24.24 -52.08 -25.73
N HIS A 139 -23.88 -53.36 -25.68
CA HIS A 139 -23.03 -53.94 -24.65
C HIS A 139 -21.92 -54.79 -25.28
N ASP A 140 -20.82 -54.96 -24.55
CA ASP A 140 -19.73 -55.89 -24.83
C ASP A 140 -19.64 -56.97 -23.75
N ALA A 141 -18.61 -57.81 -23.79
CA ALA A 141 -18.48 -58.92 -22.85
C ALA A 141 -18.39 -58.47 -21.37
N ARG A 142 -17.91 -57.24 -21.10
CA ARG A 142 -17.68 -56.73 -19.74
C ARG A 142 -18.95 -56.22 -19.06
N ASN A 143 -19.92 -55.77 -19.84
CA ASN A 143 -21.22 -55.29 -19.38
C ASN A 143 -22.37 -56.13 -19.95
N CYS A 144 -22.10 -57.40 -20.26
CA CYS A 144 -23.10 -58.30 -20.82
C CYS A 144 -24.16 -58.65 -19.75
N PRO A 145 -25.46 -58.53 -20.06
CA PRO A 145 -26.52 -58.90 -19.12
C PRO A 145 -26.53 -60.40 -18.79
N ASN A 146 -25.97 -61.23 -19.68
CA ASN A 146 -25.79 -62.67 -19.46
C ASN A 146 -24.45 -62.98 -18.77
N ASN A 147 -23.75 -61.97 -18.23
CA ASN A 147 -22.57 -62.20 -17.42
C ASN A 147 -23.05 -62.69 -16.04
N VAL A 148 -23.15 -64.01 -15.90
CA VAL A 148 -23.37 -64.64 -14.59
C VAL A 148 -22.18 -64.24 -13.72
N VAL A 149 -22.44 -63.47 -12.65
CA VAL A 149 -21.44 -63.19 -11.61
C VAL A 149 -21.25 -64.50 -10.87
N GLY A 150 -20.31 -65.31 -11.35
CA GLY A 150 -19.74 -66.45 -10.64
C GLY A 150 -18.53 -66.01 -9.85
#